data_AF-A0A3N2PGF5-F1
#
_entry.id   AF-A0A3N2PGF5-F1
#
_cell.length_a   1.000
_cell.length_b   1.000
_cell.length_c   1.000
_cell.angle_alpha   90.00
_cell.angle_beta   90.00
_cell.angle_gamma   90.00
#
_symmetry.space_group_name_H-M   'P 1'
#
loop_
_entity.id
_entity.type
_entity.pdbx_description
1 polymer ?
#
loop_
_entity_poly.entity_id
_entity_poly.type
_entity_poly.pdbx_seq_one_letter_code
_entity_poly.pdbx_strand_id
1 'polypeptide(L)'
;MSMEFMRPIDAAGTLARLGPDLPASFTTFLSRPELLAAVPTCTACWWDLAQTAVPSPLGDGARLLRFLNDQQGCCYWYLLLLADGGHRVVCGEYRYDRYEVSADEAADDLLVVAPDFESFVYRFWVENLAWYEVAHAKRAWHDLSEPVREYLAAYRASGAFAP
;
A
#
# COMPACT_ATOMS: atom_id res chain seq x y z
N MET A 1 10.27 12.93 18.92
CA MET A 1 10.19 12.27 17.60
C MET A 1 10.78 13.26 16.60
N SER A 2 11.97 12.98 16.06
CA SER A 2 12.75 13.92 15.24
C SER A 2 12.16 14.07 13.83
N MET A 3 12.28 15.28 13.25
CA MET A 3 11.84 15.66 11.90
C MET A 3 12.59 14.94 10.74
N GLU A 4 13.27 13.83 11.02
CA GLU A 4 14.11 13.12 10.04
C GLU A 4 13.33 12.15 9.13
N PHE A 5 12.05 11.89 9.43
CA PHE A 5 11.25 10.82 8.81
C PHE A 5 10.49 11.22 7.54
N MET A 6 10.56 12.47 7.09
CA MET A 6 9.82 12.92 5.90
C MET A 6 10.78 13.40 4.81
N ARG A 7 11.82 12.61 4.53
CA ARG A 7 12.62 12.83 3.32
C ARG A 7 11.72 12.54 2.11
N PRO A 8 11.73 13.39 1.08
CA PRO A 8 11.13 13.04 -0.20
C PRO A 8 11.68 11.68 -0.65
N ILE A 9 10.83 10.78 -1.11
CA ILE A 9 11.31 9.54 -1.72
C ILE A 9 12.22 9.94 -2.88
N ASP A 10 13.48 9.48 -2.88
CA ASP A 10 14.29 9.46 -4.10
C ASP A 10 13.79 8.33 -5.00
N ALA A 11 12.58 8.54 -5.54
CA ALA A 11 11.86 7.52 -6.29
C ALA A 11 12.59 7.25 -7.60
N ALA A 12 13.07 8.28 -8.29
CA ALA A 12 13.77 8.14 -9.56
C ALA A 12 15.04 7.29 -9.44
N GLY A 13 15.93 7.60 -8.49
CA GLY A 13 17.17 6.86 -8.29
C GLY A 13 16.93 5.43 -7.82
N THR A 14 15.94 5.23 -6.96
CA THR A 14 15.61 3.91 -6.42
C THR A 14 14.93 3.01 -7.44
N LEU A 15 13.93 3.51 -8.17
CA LEU A 15 13.23 2.74 -9.21
C LEU A 15 14.17 2.33 -10.34
N ALA A 16 15.12 3.19 -10.73
CA ALA A 16 16.12 2.86 -11.73
C ALA A 16 17.03 1.67 -11.31
N ARG A 17 17.35 1.54 -10.01
CA ARG A 17 18.15 0.42 -9.49
C ARG A 17 17.36 -0.88 -9.32
N LEU A 18 16.07 -0.78 -8.99
CA LEU A 18 15.20 -1.95 -8.79
C LEU A 18 14.93 -2.71 -10.10
N GLY A 19 15.14 -2.06 -11.24
CA GLY A 19 15.12 -2.68 -12.57
C GLY A 19 13.75 -2.65 -13.24
N PRO A 20 13.66 -3.22 -14.47
CA PRO A 20 12.47 -3.11 -15.31
C PRO A 20 11.30 -3.99 -14.87
N ASP A 21 11.49 -4.90 -13.91
CA ASP A 21 10.47 -5.89 -13.50
C ASP A 21 9.35 -5.29 -12.63
N LEU A 22 9.35 -3.98 -12.38
CA LEU A 22 8.32 -3.33 -11.58
C LEU A 22 7.08 -3.00 -12.42
N PRO A 23 5.87 -3.07 -11.83
CA PRO A 23 4.66 -2.66 -12.52
C PRO A 23 4.74 -1.21 -13.01
N ALA A 24 4.30 -0.96 -14.24
CA ALA A 24 4.34 0.38 -14.85
C ALA A 24 3.51 1.40 -14.06
N SER A 25 2.37 0.98 -13.51
CA SER A 25 1.53 1.79 -12.63
C SER A 25 2.24 2.18 -11.33
N PHE A 26 2.96 1.24 -10.71
CA PHE A 26 3.74 1.46 -9.50
C PHE A 26 4.85 2.50 -9.72
N THR A 27 5.66 2.32 -10.76
CA THR A 27 6.74 3.24 -11.11
C THR A 27 6.22 4.63 -11.48
N THR A 28 5.14 4.70 -12.26
CA THR A 28 4.49 5.96 -12.64
C THR A 28 3.93 6.70 -11.42
N PHE A 29 3.29 5.98 -10.50
CA PHE A 29 2.71 6.58 -9.30
C PHE A 29 3.79 7.13 -8.36
N LEU A 30 4.80 6.30 -8.03
CA LEU A 30 5.86 6.70 -7.10
C LEU A 30 6.79 7.79 -7.64
N SER A 31 6.88 7.94 -8.97
CA SER A 31 7.69 9.00 -9.60
C SER A 31 6.98 10.36 -9.67
N ARG A 32 5.72 10.45 -9.24
CA ARG A 32 4.90 11.67 -9.35
C ARG A 32 4.51 12.20 -7.97
N PRO A 33 5.24 13.18 -7.42
CA PRO A 33 4.99 13.73 -6.09
C PRO A 33 3.56 14.25 -5.89
N GLU A 34 2.93 14.76 -6.94
CA GLU A 34 1.55 15.23 -6.92
C GLU A 34 0.54 14.09 -6.71
N LEU A 35 0.84 12.87 -7.19
CA LEU A 35 0.00 11.69 -6.93
C LEU A 35 0.18 11.19 -5.50
N LEU A 36 1.43 11.20 -5.00
CA LEU A 36 1.73 10.84 -3.61
C LEU A 36 1.04 11.77 -2.61
N ALA A 37 1.06 13.08 -2.89
CA ALA A 37 0.43 14.11 -2.06
C ALA A 37 -1.10 14.11 -2.14
N ALA A 38 -1.68 13.58 -3.22
CA ALA A 38 -3.13 13.50 -3.39
C ALA A 38 -3.79 12.39 -2.54
N VAL A 39 -3.00 11.45 -2.00
CA VAL A 39 -3.53 10.37 -1.17
C VAL A 39 -3.58 10.80 0.30
N PRO A 40 -4.79 10.97 0.88
CA PRO A 40 -4.91 11.30 2.29
C PRO A 40 -4.61 10.08 3.16
N THR A 41 -4.28 10.34 4.43
CA THR A 41 -4.05 9.27 5.42
C THR A 41 -4.66 9.62 6.77
N CYS A 42 -5.64 8.85 7.24
CA CYS A 42 -6.25 9.00 8.55
C CYS A 42 -5.40 8.42 9.69
N THR A 43 -4.38 7.61 9.37
CA THR A 43 -3.45 6.96 10.31
C THR A 43 -2.00 7.43 10.13
N ALA A 44 -1.80 8.59 9.51
CA ALA A 44 -0.47 9.18 9.26
C ALA A 44 0.54 8.22 8.57
N CYS A 45 0.09 7.36 7.65
CA CYS A 45 0.95 6.57 6.79
C CYS A 45 1.78 7.46 5.85
N TRP A 46 2.96 6.99 5.46
CA TRP A 46 3.78 7.68 4.47
C TRP A 46 4.38 6.68 3.48
N TRP A 47 4.58 7.20 2.27
CA TRP A 47 5.28 6.50 1.21
C TRP A 47 6.76 6.40 1.56
N ASP A 48 7.30 5.19 1.54
CA ASP A 48 8.71 4.92 1.82
C ASP A 48 9.14 3.69 1.01
N LEU A 49 9.82 3.96 -0.11
CA LEU A 49 10.29 2.94 -1.03
C LEU A 49 11.63 2.37 -0.53
N ALA A 50 11.65 1.07 -0.20
CA ALA A 50 12.88 0.38 0.13
C ALA A 50 13.88 0.43 -1.04
N GLN A 51 15.18 0.50 -0.72
CA GLN A 51 16.23 0.64 -1.72
C GLN A 51 16.45 -0.63 -2.56
N THR A 52 16.02 -1.79 -2.04
CA THR A 52 16.19 -3.11 -2.65
C THR A 52 14.95 -3.95 -2.42
N ALA A 53 14.60 -4.79 -3.39
CA ALA A 53 13.68 -5.89 -3.19
C ALA A 53 14.43 -7.07 -2.54
N VAL A 54 13.87 -7.65 -1.50
CA VAL A 54 14.45 -8.79 -0.78
C VAL A 54 13.79 -10.09 -1.20
N PRO A 55 14.45 -11.26 -1.09
CA PRO A 55 13.80 -12.55 -1.32
C PRO A 55 12.55 -12.68 -0.44
N SER A 56 11.45 -13.15 -1.04
CA SER A 56 10.23 -13.44 -0.30
C SER A 56 10.31 -14.85 0.30
N PRO A 57 9.92 -15.03 1.57
CA PRO A 57 9.76 -16.36 2.17
C PRO A 57 8.51 -17.11 1.67
N LEU A 58 7.62 -16.47 0.90
CA LEU A 58 6.33 -17.05 0.45
C LEU A 58 6.41 -17.83 -0.88
N GLY A 59 7.58 -17.93 -1.51
CA GLY A 59 7.72 -18.73 -2.74
C GLY A 59 9.06 -18.59 -3.43
N ASP A 60 9.45 -19.66 -4.13
CA ASP A 60 10.72 -19.72 -4.86
C ASP A 60 10.79 -18.61 -5.92
N GLY A 61 11.82 -17.78 -5.82
CA GLY A 61 12.07 -16.66 -6.74
C GLY A 61 11.18 -15.44 -6.54
N ALA A 62 10.22 -15.48 -5.61
CA ALA A 62 9.42 -14.30 -5.27
C ALA A 62 10.25 -13.28 -4.48
N ARG A 63 9.87 -12.00 -4.56
CA ARG A 63 10.56 -10.89 -3.88
C ARG A 63 9.56 -9.97 -3.20
N LEU A 64 9.97 -9.36 -2.08
CA LEU A 64 9.21 -8.32 -1.38
C LEU A 64 9.89 -6.97 -1.57
N LEU A 65 9.10 -5.94 -1.85
CA LEU A 65 9.57 -4.56 -1.92
C LEU A 65 8.62 -3.65 -1.14
N ARG A 66 9.10 -3.11 -0.02
CA ARG A 66 8.33 -2.19 0.83
C ARG A 66 8.14 -0.85 0.13
N PHE A 67 6.94 -0.27 0.25
CA PHE A 67 6.64 1.01 -0.38
C PHE A 67 5.76 1.97 0.44
N LEU A 68 5.13 1.50 1.51
CA LEU A 68 4.29 2.32 2.39
C LEU A 68 4.39 1.78 3.82
N ASN A 69 4.41 2.69 4.79
CA ASN A 69 4.47 2.38 6.21
C ASN A 69 3.38 3.15 6.96
N ASP A 70 2.93 2.63 8.09
CA ASP A 70 2.15 3.40 9.06
C ASP A 70 3.03 4.04 10.16
N GLN A 71 2.48 5.03 10.87
CA GLN A 71 3.19 5.77 11.92
C GLN A 71 3.49 5.00 13.18
N GLN A 72 2.66 4.03 13.52
CA GLN A 72 2.82 3.23 14.73
C GLN A 72 3.77 2.06 14.48
N GLY A 73 4.12 1.78 13.23
CA GLY A 73 4.96 0.66 12.86
C GLY A 73 4.27 -0.68 13.08
N CYS A 74 2.95 -0.70 12.96
CA CYS A 74 2.10 -1.89 13.04
C CYS A 74 1.80 -2.48 11.66
N CYS A 75 1.80 -1.67 10.60
CA CYS A 75 1.44 -2.07 9.24
C CYS A 75 2.47 -1.56 8.23
N TYR A 76 3.01 -2.49 7.46
CA TYR A 76 3.92 -2.21 6.36
C TYR A 76 3.40 -2.90 5.11
N TRP A 77 3.39 -2.16 4.00
CA TRP A 77 2.90 -2.67 2.73
C TRP A 77 4.05 -2.91 1.77
N TYR A 78 3.97 -4.07 1.12
CA TYR A 78 4.98 -4.57 0.21
C TYR A 78 4.35 -4.95 -1.13
N LEU A 79 5.07 -4.70 -2.22
CA LEU A 79 4.86 -5.42 -3.46
C LEU A 79 5.47 -6.81 -3.31
N LEU A 80 4.63 -7.84 -3.42
CA LEU A 80 5.07 -9.21 -3.65
C LEU A 80 5.22 -9.41 -5.15
N LEU A 81 6.46 -9.43 -5.63
CA LEU A 81 6.83 -9.70 -7.03
C LEU A 81 6.98 -11.21 -7.21
N LEU A 82 6.26 -11.79 -8.16
CA LEU A 82 6.23 -13.21 -8.43
C LEU A 82 7.23 -13.59 -9.52
N ALA A 83 7.67 -14.85 -9.54
CA ALA A 83 8.62 -15.36 -10.51
C ALA A 83 8.11 -15.34 -11.96
N ASP A 84 6.78 -15.32 -12.15
CA ASP A 84 6.11 -15.24 -13.45
C ASP A 84 5.94 -13.80 -13.97
N GLY A 85 6.44 -12.81 -13.24
CA GLY A 85 6.31 -11.38 -13.57
C GLY A 85 5.01 -10.74 -13.05
N GLY A 86 4.13 -11.49 -12.39
CA GLY A 86 2.98 -10.95 -11.70
C GLY A 86 3.33 -10.26 -10.38
N HIS A 87 2.37 -9.54 -9.80
CA HIS A 87 2.53 -8.94 -8.48
C HIS A 87 1.24 -8.96 -7.66
N ARG A 88 1.38 -8.85 -6.35
CA ARG A 88 0.30 -8.62 -5.37
C ARG A 88 0.74 -7.56 -4.37
N VAL A 89 -0.21 -6.99 -3.64
CA VAL A 89 0.12 -6.17 -2.46
C VAL A 89 -0.15 -6.96 -1.20
N VAL A 90 0.85 -7.06 -0.34
CA VAL A 90 0.77 -7.70 0.97
C VAL A 90 0.99 -6.69 2.09
N CYS A 91 0.40 -6.95 3.25
CA CYS A 91 0.59 -6.19 4.48
C CYS A 91 1.11 -7.12 5.58
N GLY A 92 2.06 -6.66 6.38
CA GLY A 92 2.56 -7.37 7.56
C GLY A 92 3.51 -6.51 8.39
N GLU A 93 4.32 -7.15 9.21
CA GLU A 93 5.29 -6.46 10.07
C GLU A 93 6.46 -5.79 9.31
N TYR A 94 7.24 -4.95 10.01
CA TYR A 94 8.39 -4.22 9.47
C TYR A 94 9.63 -5.06 9.16
N ARG A 95 9.62 -6.33 9.58
CA ARG A 95 10.85 -7.13 9.70
C ARG A 95 11.38 -7.67 8.37
N TYR A 96 10.55 -7.75 7.32
CA TYR A 96 10.89 -8.46 6.09
C TYR A 96 12.03 -7.83 5.29
N ASP A 97 12.19 -6.50 5.29
CA ASP A 97 13.30 -5.83 4.60
C ASP A 97 14.55 -5.66 5.49
N ARG A 98 14.57 -6.29 6.67
CA ARG A 98 15.65 -6.14 7.67
C ARG A 98 16.18 -7.44 8.25
N TYR A 99 15.33 -8.46 8.34
CA TYR A 99 15.63 -9.72 9.00
C TYR A 99 15.18 -10.89 8.13
N GLU A 100 15.86 -12.01 8.27
CA GLU A 100 15.39 -13.27 7.71
C GLU A 100 14.19 -13.75 8.53
N VAL A 101 13.11 -14.09 7.82
CA VAL A 101 11.85 -14.61 8.39
C VAL A 101 11.58 -15.95 7.73
N SER A 102 11.15 -16.95 8.51
CA SER A 102 10.82 -18.27 7.97
C SER A 102 9.55 -18.23 7.11
N ALA A 103 9.38 -19.22 6.24
CA ALA A 103 8.17 -19.35 5.42
C ALA A 103 6.90 -19.48 6.28
N ASP A 104 6.96 -20.28 7.35
CA ASP A 104 5.82 -20.51 8.24
C ASP A 104 5.41 -19.21 8.97
N GLU A 105 6.38 -18.49 9.53
CA GLU A 105 6.11 -17.20 10.18
C GLU A 105 5.57 -16.15 9.20
N ALA A 106 6.07 -16.15 7.97
CA ALA A 106 5.61 -15.22 6.95
C ALA A 106 4.20 -15.54 6.46
N ALA A 107 3.84 -16.83 6.38
CA ALA A 107 2.50 -17.25 5.97
C ALA A 107 1.43 -16.87 7.00
N ASP A 108 1.78 -16.83 8.28
CA ASP A 108 0.89 -16.42 9.37
C ASP A 108 0.73 -14.89 9.48
N ASP A 109 1.72 -14.10 9.04
CA ASP A 109 1.74 -12.64 9.17
C ASP A 109 1.40 -11.88 7.87
N LEU A 110 1.92 -12.29 6.71
CA LEU A 110 1.71 -11.56 5.46
C LEU A 110 0.33 -11.80 4.87
N LEU A 111 -0.51 -10.76 4.90
CA LEU A 111 -1.85 -10.78 4.35
C LEU A 111 -1.88 -10.16 2.96
N VAL A 112 -2.43 -10.88 1.97
CA VAL A 112 -2.72 -10.30 0.65
C VAL A 112 -3.88 -9.32 0.80
N VAL A 113 -3.62 -8.03 0.57
CA VAL A 113 -4.61 -6.94 0.74
C VAL A 113 -5.14 -6.39 -0.57
N ALA A 114 -4.45 -6.64 -1.69
CA ALA A 114 -4.93 -6.30 -3.02
C ALA A 114 -4.35 -7.21 -4.10
N PRO A 115 -5.10 -7.46 -5.19
CA PRO A 115 -4.63 -8.27 -6.31
C PRO A 115 -3.55 -7.58 -7.15
N ASP A 116 -3.45 -6.25 -7.07
CA ASP A 116 -2.48 -5.43 -7.78
C ASP A 116 -2.33 -4.07 -7.08
N PHE A 117 -1.44 -3.23 -7.59
CA PHE A 117 -1.08 -1.96 -6.98
C PHE A 117 -2.16 -0.89 -7.19
N GLU A 118 -2.80 -0.88 -8.35
CA GLU A 118 -3.85 0.06 -8.73
C GLU A 118 -5.07 -0.13 -7.82
N SER A 119 -5.48 -1.37 -7.61
CA SER A 119 -6.56 -1.74 -6.69
C SER A 119 -6.21 -1.32 -5.27
N PHE A 120 -4.96 -1.49 -4.84
CA PHE A 120 -4.50 -1.04 -3.54
C PHE A 120 -4.59 0.48 -3.41
N VAL A 121 -3.99 1.24 -4.32
CA VAL A 121 -3.95 2.72 -4.24
C VAL A 121 -5.36 3.30 -4.29
N TYR A 122 -6.22 2.79 -5.18
CA TYR A 122 -7.60 3.23 -5.25
C TYR A 122 -8.34 3.00 -3.93
N ARG A 123 -8.29 1.79 -3.39
CA ARG A 123 -8.93 1.46 -2.10
C ARG A 123 -8.36 2.28 -0.96
N PHE A 124 -7.03 2.37 -0.86
CA PHE A 124 -6.36 3.14 0.17
C PHE A 124 -6.77 4.62 0.11
N TRP A 125 -6.77 5.22 -1.07
CA TRP A 125 -7.21 6.60 -1.28
C TRP A 125 -8.68 6.83 -0.89
N VAL A 126 -9.59 6.00 -1.42
CA VAL A 126 -11.03 6.21 -1.22
C VAL A 126 -11.49 5.87 0.20
N GLU A 127 -10.90 4.87 0.85
CA GLU A 127 -11.19 4.54 2.25
C GLU A 127 -10.70 5.64 3.20
N ASN A 128 -9.53 6.23 2.94
CA ASN A 128 -9.06 7.38 3.71
C ASN A 128 -9.94 8.62 3.50
N LEU A 129 -10.35 8.91 2.26
CA LEU A 129 -11.34 9.96 1.98
C LEU A 129 -12.66 9.71 2.70
N ALA A 130 -13.17 8.47 2.64
CA ALA A 130 -14.40 8.08 3.31
C ALA A 130 -14.29 8.26 4.83
N TRP A 131 -13.14 7.95 5.44
CA TRP A 131 -12.91 8.21 6.86
C TRP A 131 -13.05 9.70 7.19
N TYR A 132 -12.41 10.58 6.42
CA TYR A 132 -12.51 12.02 6.65
C TYR A 132 -13.93 12.57 6.45
N GLU A 133 -14.63 12.11 5.41
CA GLU A 133 -15.96 12.62 5.09
C GLU A 133 -17.06 12.06 6.00
N VAL A 134 -17.03 10.74 6.26
CA VAL A 134 -18.07 10.03 7.00
C VAL A 134 -17.78 10.02 8.49
N ALA A 135 -16.59 9.55 8.90
CA ALA A 135 -16.30 9.35 10.33
C ALA A 135 -15.90 10.65 11.03
N HIS A 136 -15.05 11.46 10.39
CA HIS A 136 -14.53 12.69 10.98
C HIS A 136 -15.50 13.87 10.80
N ALA A 137 -15.84 14.21 9.55
CA ALA A 137 -16.68 15.37 9.23
C ALA A 137 -18.19 15.08 9.37
N LYS A 138 -18.60 13.81 9.48
CA LYS A 138 -20.01 13.39 9.61
C LYS A 138 -20.92 13.98 8.54
N ARG A 139 -20.43 14.05 7.30
CA ARG A 139 -21.18 14.58 6.16
C ARG A 139 -22.41 13.73 5.87
N ALA A 140 -23.49 14.38 5.43
CA ALA A 140 -24.66 13.68 4.92
C ALA A 140 -24.32 13.00 3.58
N TRP A 141 -25.07 11.95 3.23
CA TRP A 141 -24.82 11.16 2.01
C TRP A 141 -24.70 12.01 0.73
N HIS A 142 -25.54 13.04 0.57
CA HIS A 142 -25.53 13.90 -0.62
C HIS A 142 -24.31 14.84 -0.68
N ASP A 143 -23.64 15.09 0.46
CA ASP A 143 -22.46 15.95 0.57
C ASP A 143 -21.14 15.17 0.47
N LEU A 144 -21.20 13.85 0.39
CA LEU A 144 -20.02 13.00 0.16
C LEU A 144 -19.47 13.26 -1.25
N SER A 145 -18.16 13.13 -1.43
CA SER A 145 -17.57 13.15 -2.76
C SER A 145 -18.06 11.95 -3.58
N GLU A 146 -18.10 12.11 -4.90
CA GLU A 146 -18.56 11.07 -5.81
C GLU A 146 -17.80 9.73 -5.64
N PRO A 147 -16.44 9.71 -5.55
CA PRO A 147 -15.71 8.46 -5.34
C PRO A 147 -16.10 7.75 -4.05
N VAL A 148 -16.33 8.49 -2.96
CA VAL A 148 -16.75 7.92 -1.68
C VAL A 148 -18.15 7.32 -1.79
N ARG A 149 -19.10 8.00 -2.43
CA ARG A 149 -20.46 7.47 -2.64
C ARG A 149 -20.46 6.20 -3.47
N GLU A 150 -19.74 6.20 -4.59
CA GLU A 150 -19.61 5.05 -5.47
C GLU A 150 -18.99 3.85 -4.74
N TYR A 151 -17.91 4.10 -4.01
CA TYR A 151 -17.26 3.08 -3.20
C TYR A 151 -18.19 2.46 -2.15
N LEU A 152 -18.88 3.29 -1.36
CA LEU A 152 -19.81 2.82 -0.33
C LEU A 152 -21.03 2.09 -0.92
N ALA A 153 -21.51 2.53 -2.09
CA ALA A 153 -22.59 1.85 -2.80
C ALA A 153 -22.16 0.45 -3.28
N ALA A 154 -20.96 0.35 -3.86
CA ALA A 154 -20.38 -0.93 -4.26
C ALA A 154 -20.11 -1.85 -3.06
N TYR A 155 -19.58 -1.30 -1.97
CA TYR A 155 -19.35 -2.03 -0.72
C TYR A 155 -20.64 -2.56 -0.10
N ARG A 156 -21.76 -1.82 -0.21
CA ARG A 156 -23.08 -2.29 0.21
C ARG A 156 -23.60 -3.42 -0.69
N ALA A 157 -23.36 -3.33 -2.00
CA ALA A 157 -23.82 -4.32 -2.97
C ALA A 157 -23.04 -5.65 -2.89
N SER A 158 -21.79 -5.63 -2.42
CA SER A 158 -20.96 -6.84 -2.29
C SER A 158 -21.39 -7.78 -1.17
N GLY A 159 -22.34 -7.39 -0.31
CA GLY A 159 -22.81 -8.23 0.78
C GLY A 159 -21.81 -8.36 1.93
N ALA A 160 -20.78 -7.52 2.01
CA ALA A 160 -19.87 -7.41 3.15
C ALA A 160 -20.56 -7.01 4.49
N PHE A 161 -21.88 -6.86 4.46
CA PHE A 161 -22.81 -6.60 5.56
C PHE A 161 -23.87 -7.72 5.70
N ALA A 162 -23.51 -8.98 5.44
CA ALA A 162 -24.32 -10.07 5.98
C ALA A 162 -24.19 -10.04 7.52
N PRO A 163 -25.30 -9.86 8.27
CA PRO A 163 -25.27 -9.78 9.73
C PRO A 163 -24.76 -11.06 10.38
#